data_AF-A0A0M4GRL6-F1
#
_entry.id   AF-A0A0M4GRL6-F1
#
_cell.length_a   1.000
_cell.length_b   1.000
_cell.length_c   1.000
_cell.angle_alpha   90.00
_cell.angle_beta   90.00
_cell.angle_gamma   90.00
#
_symmetry.space_group_name_H-M   'P 1'
#
loop_
_entity.id
_entity.type
_entity.pdbx_description
1 polymer ?
#
loop_
_entity_poly.entity_id
_entity_poly.type
_entity_poly.pdbx_seq_one_letter_code
_entity_poly.pdbx_strand_id
1 'polypeptide(L)'
;MKRVIVDYNKLTNEILSMLVEKYPEGYTDADVIRFKNAKNETVDALEVRTDDTIYLVKVSTRLADTMENFDEDDDFMNNEEDDMSVSNLDIPDDSSLDDE
;
A
#
# COMPACT_ATOMS: atom_id res chain seq x y z
N MET A 1 -1.69 5.61 15.47
CA MET A 1 -1.12 5.48 14.11
C MET A 1 -2.24 5.17 13.14
N LYS A 2 -2.31 5.86 12.02
CA LYS A 2 -3.37 5.67 11.01
C LYS A 2 -2.95 4.62 10.00
N ARG A 3 -3.87 3.74 9.58
CA ARG A 3 -3.63 2.76 8.50
C ARG A 3 -4.45 3.19 7.29
N VAL A 4 -3.79 3.32 6.14
CA VAL A 4 -4.40 3.76 4.87
C VAL A 4 -4.13 2.70 3.81
N ILE A 5 -5.19 2.15 3.23
CA ILE A 5 -5.08 1.22 2.10
C ILE A 5 -5.09 2.05 0.83
N VAL A 6 -4.07 1.87 -0.01
CA VAL A 6 -3.88 2.59 -1.27
C VAL A 6 -3.90 1.59 -2.41
N ASP A 7 -4.88 1.71 -3.30
CA ASP A 7 -4.90 0.96 -4.56
C ASP A 7 -3.98 1.64 -5.59
N TYR A 8 -3.59 0.90 -6.64
CA TYR A 8 -2.84 1.45 -7.77
C TYR A 8 -3.43 2.74 -8.36
N ASN A 9 -4.77 2.87 -8.38
CA ASN A 9 -5.44 4.06 -8.90
C ASN A 9 -5.36 5.26 -7.95
N LYS A 10 -5.06 5.04 -6.67
CA LYS A 10 -4.92 6.09 -5.64
C LYS A 10 -3.46 6.29 -5.24
N LEU A 11 -2.54 5.65 -5.97
CA LEU A 11 -1.11 5.74 -5.73
C LEU A 11 -0.63 7.15 -6.09
N THR A 12 0.00 7.82 -5.14
CA THR A 12 0.70 9.08 -5.42
C THR A 12 2.17 8.80 -5.73
N ASN A 13 2.81 9.70 -6.46
CA ASN A 13 4.23 9.60 -6.76
C ASN A 13 5.06 9.43 -5.47
N GLU A 14 4.75 10.17 -4.40
CA GLU A 14 5.41 10.04 -3.10
C GLU A 14 5.40 8.60 -2.55
N ILE A 15 4.27 7.89 -2.64
CA ILE A 15 4.16 6.51 -2.15
C ILE A 15 4.93 5.54 -3.05
N LEU A 16 4.93 5.78 -4.36
CA LEU A 16 5.69 4.99 -5.32
C LEU A 16 7.20 5.16 -5.10
N SER A 17 7.68 6.41 -4.95
CA SER A 17 9.08 6.70 -4.62
C SER A 17 9.49 5.98 -3.35
N MET A 18 8.69 6.05 -2.28
CA MET A 18 8.99 5.32 -1.04
C MET A 18 9.09 3.81 -1.23
N LEU A 19 8.27 3.22 -2.12
CA LEU A 19 8.36 1.80 -2.45
C LEU A 19 9.66 1.49 -3.21
N VAL A 20 10.01 2.29 -4.22
CA VAL A 20 11.23 2.10 -5.03
C VAL A 20 12.49 2.30 -4.19
N GLU A 21 12.51 3.31 -3.33
CA GLU A 21 13.62 3.57 -2.40
C GLU A 21 13.79 2.44 -1.37
N LYS A 22 12.68 1.87 -0.88
CA LYS A 22 12.71 0.77 0.09
C LYS A 22 13.04 -0.58 -0.56
N TYR A 23 12.61 -0.78 -1.80
CA TYR A 23 12.77 -2.02 -2.56
C TYR A 23 13.43 -1.74 -3.93
N PRO A 24 14.70 -1.30 -3.94
CA PRO A 24 15.40 -0.96 -5.19
C PRO A 24 15.67 -2.19 -6.06
N GLU A 25 15.73 -3.39 -5.45
CA GLU A 25 15.87 -4.66 -6.15
C GLU A 25 14.51 -5.34 -6.44
N GLY A 26 13.41 -4.61 -6.22
CA GLY A 26 12.05 -5.14 -6.25
C GLY A 26 11.62 -5.79 -4.93
N TYR A 27 10.36 -6.21 -4.87
CA TYR A 27 9.77 -6.87 -3.72
C TYR A 27 9.57 -8.37 -3.98
N THR A 28 9.60 -9.16 -2.93
CA THR A 28 9.35 -10.61 -3.00
C THR A 28 8.03 -10.97 -2.32
N ASP A 29 7.53 -12.20 -2.51
CA ASP A 29 6.36 -12.70 -1.77
C ASP A 29 6.51 -12.60 -0.24
N ALA A 30 7.75 -12.55 0.29
CA ALA A 30 8.00 -12.37 1.72
C ALA A 30 7.70 -10.95 2.20
N ASP A 31 7.76 -9.96 1.31
CA ASP A 31 7.48 -8.56 1.60
C ASP A 31 5.98 -8.22 1.44
N VAL A 32 5.25 -9.08 0.72
CA VAL A 32 3.83 -8.91 0.45
C VAL A 32 2.99 -9.36 1.65
N ILE A 33 2.24 -8.42 2.21
CA ILE A 33 1.25 -8.68 3.25
C ILE A 33 -0.05 -9.12 2.58
N ARG A 34 -0.43 -10.38 2.85
CA ARG A 34 -1.69 -10.95 2.40
C ARG A 34 -2.72 -10.91 3.52
N PHE A 35 -3.78 -10.13 3.35
CA PHE A 35 -4.87 -10.02 4.32
C PHE A 35 -6.24 -10.17 3.66
N LYS A 36 -7.28 -10.45 4.45
CA LYS A 36 -8.66 -10.46 3.94
C LYS A 36 -9.33 -9.11 4.19
N ASN A 37 -9.90 -8.50 3.15
CA ASN A 37 -10.65 -7.27 3.29
C ASN A 37 -12.04 -7.51 3.90
N ALA A 38 -12.81 -6.45 4.12
CA ALA A 38 -14.18 -6.53 4.65
C ALA A 38 -15.15 -7.33 3.75
N LYS A 39 -14.81 -7.56 2.47
CA LYS A 39 -15.56 -8.39 1.53
C LYS A 39 -15.08 -9.86 1.52
N ASN A 40 -14.21 -10.23 2.45
CA ASN A 40 -13.62 -11.56 2.57
C ASN A 40 -12.76 -11.95 1.35
N GLU A 41 -12.30 -10.97 0.58
CA GLU A 41 -11.39 -11.13 -0.56
C GLU A 41 -9.95 -11.08 -0.07
N THR A 42 -9.09 -11.92 -0.63
CA THR A 42 -7.65 -11.89 -0.37
C THR A 42 -7.03 -10.70 -1.09
N VAL A 43 -6.43 -9.80 -0.33
CA VAL A 43 -5.72 -8.61 -0.81
C VAL A 43 -4.24 -8.75 -0.47
N ASP A 44 -3.42 -8.58 -1.49
CA ASP A 44 -1.97 -8.56 -1.40
C ASP A 44 -1.51 -7.09 -1.42
N ALA A 45 -0.73 -6.67 -0.41
CA ALA A 45 -0.26 -5.30 -0.30
C ALA A 45 1.17 -5.20 0.26
N LEU A 46 1.91 -4.19 -0.19
CA LEU A 46 3.21 -3.81 0.39
C LEU A 46 3.01 -2.77 1.48
N GLU A 47 3.70 -2.94 2.60
CA GLU A 47 3.63 -2.02 3.73
C GLU A 47 4.75 -0.97 3.68
N VAL A 48 4.35 0.29 3.67
CA VAL A 48 5.24 1.44 3.80
C VAL A 48 4.86 2.21 5.05
N ARG A 49 5.79 2.36 5.98
CA ARG A 49 5.58 3.10 7.23
C ARG A 49 6.19 4.48 7.09
N THR A 50 5.38 5.48 7.39
CA THR A 50 5.81 6.86 7.63
C THR A 50 5.67 7.18 9.12
N ASP A 51 6.08 8.38 9.54
CA ASP A 51 6.13 8.79 10.95
C ASP A 51 4.79 8.65 11.69
N ASP A 52 3.65 8.91 11.03
CA ASP A 52 2.30 8.83 11.63
C ASP A 52 1.36 7.83 10.93
N THR A 53 1.68 7.45 9.68
CA THR A 53 0.78 6.69 8.81
C THR A 53 1.43 5.43 8.23
N ILE A 54 0.69 4.33 8.27
CA ILE A 54 1.04 3.07 7.63
C ILE A 54 0.24 2.96 6.35
N TYR A 55 0.93 2.95 5.22
CA TYR A 55 0.35 2.77 3.89
C TYR A 55 0.45 1.31 3.48
N LEU A 56 -0.69 0.72 3.12
CA LEU A 56 -0.81 -0.62 2.57
C LEU A 56 -1.11 -0.49 1.08
N VAL A 57 -0.06 -0.55 0.27
CA VAL A 57 -0.16 -0.37 -1.17
C VAL A 57 -0.52 -1.69 -1.81
N LYS A 58 -1.70 -1.78 -2.39
CA LYS A 58 -2.18 -3.02 -3.01
C LYS A 58 -1.33 -3.37 -4.22
N VAL A 59 -0.74 -4.55 -4.17
CA VAL A 59 0.01 -5.12 -5.28
C VAL A 59 -0.97 -5.63 -6.31
N SER A 60 -0.90 -5.05 -7.50
CA SER A 60 -1.55 -5.60 -8.69
C SER A 60 -0.48 -5.90 -9.72
N THR A 61 -0.79 -6.70 -10.74
CA THR A 61 0.13 -6.97 -11.86
C THR A 61 0.67 -5.70 -12.50
N ARG A 62 -0.10 -4.60 -12.47
CA ARG A 62 0.32 -3.29 -13.01
C ARG A 62 1.36 -2.58 -12.14
N LEU A 63 1.33 -2.77 -10.82
CA LEU A 63 2.27 -2.11 -9.92
C LEU A 63 3.71 -2.60 -10.17
N ALA A 64 3.89 -3.91 -10.41
CA ALA A 64 5.18 -4.49 -10.73
C ALA A 64 5.77 -3.86 -12.01
N ASP A 65 4.95 -3.77 -13.06
CA ASP A 65 5.31 -3.15 -14.34
C ASP A 65 5.69 -1.67 -14.16
N THR A 66 4.88 -0.90 -13.44
CA THR A 66 5.19 0.50 -13.17
C THR A 66 6.46 0.63 -12.35
N MET A 67 6.68 -0.19 -11.33
CA MET A 67 7.85 -0.09 -10.45
C MET A 67 9.16 -0.41 -11.20
N GLU A 68 9.12 -1.34 -12.17
CA GLU A 68 10.26 -1.65 -13.05
C GLU A 68 10.53 -0.55 -14.09
N ASN A 69 9.47 0.13 -14.56
CA ASN A 69 9.55 1.16 -15.59
C ASN A 69 9.45 2.59 -15.03
N PHE A 70 9.46 2.77 -13.70
CA PHE A 70 9.29 4.07 -13.06
C PHE A 70 10.57 4.87 -13.22
N ASP A 71 10.54 5.83 -14.14
CA ASP A 71 11.54 6.88 -14.30
C ASP A 71 10.92 8.18 -13.74
N GLU A 72 11.71 9.02 -13.04
CA GLU A 72 11.21 10.24 -12.37
C GLU A 72 10.51 11.24 -13.34
N ASP A 73 10.64 11.03 -14.65
CA ASP A 73 10.04 11.81 -15.73
C ASP A 73 8.68 11.26 -16.24
N ASP A 74 8.26 10.05 -15.84
CA ASP A 74 7.00 9.47 -16.31
C ASP A 74 5.83 9.99 -15.45
N ASP A 75 5.17 11.05 -15.95
CA ASP A 75 3.93 11.61 -15.43
C ASP A 75 2.93 10.48 -15.11
N PHE A 76 2.87 10.07 -13.84
CA PHE A 76 1.91 9.08 -13.32
C PHE A 76 0.49 9.68 -13.37
N MET A 77 -0.04 9.82 -14.58
CA MET A 77 -1.38 10.27 -14.91
C MET A 77 -2.33 9.09 -14.74
N ASN A 78 -2.63 8.71 -13.49
CA ASN A 78 -3.78 7.84 -13.24
C ASN A 78 -5.04 8.69 -13.11
N ASN A 79 -5.60 8.91 -14.30
CA ASN A 79 -6.97 9.27 -14.63
C ASN A 79 -7.98 8.48 -13.79
N GLU A 80 -8.74 9.19 -12.95
CA GLU A 80 -10.21 9.15 -12.78
C GLU A 80 -10.62 9.49 -11.35
N GLU A 81 -11.00 10.75 -11.22
CA GLU A 81 -12.13 11.25 -10.42
C GLU A 81 -13.01 10.14 -9.83
N ASP A 82 -12.82 9.75 -8.56
CA ASP A 82 -13.95 9.32 -7.73
C ASP A 82 -13.63 9.31 -6.22
N ASP A 83 -14.37 10.17 -5.53
CA ASP A 83 -14.81 10.09 -4.14
C ASP A 83 -13.76 9.88 -3.02
N MET A 84 -13.55 10.98 -2.29
CA MET A 84 -12.92 11.02 -0.97
C MET A 84 -13.79 10.30 0.10
N SER A 85 -14.05 9.00 -0.04
CA SER A 85 -14.50 8.19 1.09
C SER A 85 -13.29 7.59 1.80
N VAL A 86 -12.69 8.41 2.67
CA VAL A 86 -11.78 7.96 3.72
C VAL A 86 -12.54 6.98 4.62
N SER A 87 -12.52 5.71 4.27
CA SER A 87 -13.05 4.65 5.13
C SER A 87 -12.06 4.49 6.28
N ASN A 88 -12.30 5.23 7.37
CA ASN A 88 -11.66 5.05 8.67
C ASN A 88 -12.01 3.65 9.20
N LEU A 89 -11.33 2.62 8.70
CA LEU A 89 -11.46 1.27 9.22
C LEU A 89 -10.61 1.17 10.49
N ASP A 90 -11.25 1.40 11.62
CA ASP A 90 -10.70 1.19 12.96
C ASP A 90 -10.49 -0.32 13.14
N ILE A 91 -9.29 -0.79 12.83
CA ILE A 91 -8.87 -2.17 13.13
C ILE A 91 -8.47 -2.16 14.61
N PRO A 92 -9.22 -2.81 15.52
CA PRO A 92 -8.83 -2.89 16.91
C PRO A 92 -7.46 -3.58 17.00
N ASP A 93 -6.52 -2.87 17.60
CA ASP A 93 -5.18 -3.33 17.89
C ASP A 93 -5.28 -4.40 19.00
N ASP A 94 -5.25 -5.68 18.61
CA ASP A 94 -5.14 -6.79 19.56
C ASP A 94 -3.69 -6.89 20.03
N SER A 95 -3.34 -5.97 20.94
CA SER A 95 -2.13 -5.98 21.74
C SER A 95 -2.51 -6.07 23.21
N SER A 96 -3.02 -7.22 23.64
CA SER A 96 -3.01 -7.57 25.06
C SER A 96 -3.17 -9.07 25.29
N LEU A 97 -2.07 -9.80 25.46
CA LEU A 97 -1.99 -10.85 26.48
C LEU A 97 -0.56 -10.90 27.02
N ASP A 98 -0.37 -10.09 28.06
CA ASP A 98 0.66 -10.20 29.08
C ASP A 98 0.39 -11.44 29.98
N ASP A 99 1.47 -11.99 30.53
CA ASP A 99 1.60 -12.76 31.77
C ASP A 99 1.10 -14.23 31.84
N GLU A 100 2.05 -15.18 31.72
CA GLU A 100 2.42 -16.13 32.79
C GLU A 100 3.84 -16.70 32.58
#